data_AF-A0A2H5Z177-F1
#
_entry.id   AF-A0A2H5Z177-F1
#
_cell.length_a   1.000
_cell.length_b   1.000
_cell.length_c   1.000
_cell.angle_alpha   90.00
_cell.angle_beta   90.00
_cell.angle_gamma   90.00
#
_symmetry.space_group_name_H-M   'P 1'
#
loop_
_entity.id
_entity.type
_entity.pdbx_description
1 polymer ?
#
loop_
_entity_poly.entity_id
_entity_poly.type
_entity_poly.pdbx_seq_one_letter_code
_entity_poly.pdbx_strand_id
1 'polypeptide(L)'
;MLPKRAIVLLFLSVTFHLAGITLYFIVITLIMYRFSFYPVHPDALIPPYWINMGAVAITTLAGATLVSQEAASQLVATLGPVLRGSTWLAWSTGTWWIPLLLLLGLWRHGYKRFALRYDPQYWGMVFPLGMYAACTDAFARTMHIPFLLPVSHAFAYIALVAWFAVFVGLVQGWFDLVRQH
;
A
#
# COMPACT_ATOMS: atom_id res chain seq x y z
N MET A 1 11.53 31.93 -7.59
CA MET A 1 10.40 31.93 -6.62
C MET A 1 9.22 31.20 -7.23
N LEU A 2 8.60 30.26 -6.51
CA LEU A 2 7.45 29.50 -7.01
C LEU A 2 6.23 30.41 -7.25
N PRO A 3 5.40 30.13 -8.27
CA PRO A 3 4.15 30.87 -8.47
C PRO A 3 3.20 30.65 -7.28
N LYS A 4 2.40 31.66 -6.92
CA LYS A 4 1.47 31.61 -5.76
C LYS A 4 0.60 30.34 -5.73
N ARG A 5 0.13 29.89 -6.90
CA ARG A 5 -0.66 28.66 -7.04
C ARG A 5 0.09 27.41 -6.57
N ALA A 6 1.39 27.29 -6.89
CA ALA A 6 2.20 26.15 -6.47
C ALA A 6 2.40 26.11 -4.95
N ILE A 7 2.55 27.27 -4.31
CA ILE A 7 2.67 27.35 -2.84
C ILE A 7 1.38 26.84 -2.17
N VAL A 8 0.21 27.26 -2.67
CA VAL A 8 -1.09 26.79 -2.14
C VAL A 8 -1.25 25.29 -2.33
N LEU A 9 -0.87 24.75 -3.50
CA LEU A 9 -0.94 23.31 -3.76
C LEU A 9 -0.03 22.51 -2.84
N LEU A 10 1.20 22.97 -2.60
CA LEU A 10 2.13 22.30 -1.69
C LEU A 10 1.64 22.36 -0.24
N PHE A 11 1.08 23.49 0.18
CA PHE A 11 0.43 23.60 1.49
C PHE A 11 -0.69 22.57 1.66
N LEU A 12 -1.64 22.52 0.71
CA LEU A 12 -2.73 21.55 0.75
C LEU A 12 -2.23 20.10 0.73
N SER A 13 -1.22 19.82 -0.09
CA SER A 13 -0.64 18.48 -0.22
C SER A 13 0.00 18.01 1.09
N VAL A 14 0.75 18.89 1.77
CA VAL A 14 1.33 18.62 3.09
C VAL A 14 0.22 18.41 4.13
N THR A 15 -0.79 19.29 4.17
CA THR A 15 -1.91 19.19 5.11
C THR A 15 -2.65 17.86 4.93
N PHE A 16 -3.01 17.50 3.70
CA PHE A 16 -3.72 16.25 3.44
C PHE A 16 -2.85 15.01 3.67
N HIS A 17 -1.55 15.08 3.41
CA HIS A 17 -0.63 13.99 3.72
C HIS A 17 -0.60 13.71 5.24
N LEU A 18 -0.42 14.74 6.06
CA LEU A 18 -0.39 14.59 7.52
C LEU A 18 -1.76 14.16 8.07
N ALA A 19 -2.85 14.72 7.57
CA ALA A 19 -4.20 14.31 7.94
C ALA A 19 -4.48 12.84 7.57
N GLY A 20 -4.02 12.39 6.40
CA GLY A 20 -4.13 11.00 5.97
C GLY A 20 -3.41 10.03 6.91
N ILE A 21 -2.24 10.40 7.41
CA ILE A 21 -1.50 9.62 8.42
C ILE A 21 -2.29 9.52 9.73
N THR A 22 -2.82 10.63 10.23
CA THR A 22 -3.65 10.64 11.44
C THR A 22 -4.89 9.76 11.29
N LEU A 23 -5.60 9.88 10.16
CA LEU A 23 -6.78 9.06 9.86
C LEU A 23 -6.43 7.57 9.76
N TYR A 24 -5.29 7.25 9.15
CA TYR A 24 -4.80 5.88 9.09
C TYR A 24 -4.58 5.31 10.49
N PHE A 25 -3.96 6.06 11.41
CA PHE A 25 -3.77 5.59 12.79
C PHE A 25 -5.08 5.34 13.52
N ILE A 26 -6.09 6.19 13.34
CA ILE A 26 -7.42 6.01 13.93
C ILE A 26 -8.03 4.71 13.42
N VAL A 27 -8.10 4.53 12.09
CA VAL A 27 -8.73 3.36 11.47
C VAL A 27 -7.96 2.08 11.80
N ILE A 28 -6.63 2.10 11.70
CA ILE A 28 -5.82 0.89 11.92
C ILE A 28 -5.85 0.43 13.37
N THR A 29 -5.95 1.36 14.33
CA THR A 29 -6.10 1.01 15.74
C THR A 29 -7.40 0.25 15.98
N LEU A 30 -8.51 0.69 15.37
CA LEU A 30 -9.79 -0.01 15.46
C LEU A 30 -9.74 -1.38 14.78
N ILE A 31 -9.05 -1.51 13.65
CA ILE A 31 -8.86 -2.79 12.96
C ILE A 31 -8.01 -3.75 13.79
N MET A 32 -6.90 -3.28 14.36
CA MET A 32 -6.03 -4.08 15.23
C MET A 32 -6.76 -4.51 16.51
N TYR A 33 -7.55 -3.61 17.12
CA TYR A 33 -8.40 -3.94 18.25
C TYR A 33 -9.37 -5.07 17.89
N ARG A 34 -10.07 -4.97 16.76
CA ARG A 34 -10.96 -6.04 16.29
C ARG A 34 -10.20 -7.35 16.08
N PHE A 35 -9.01 -7.29 15.50
CA PHE A 35 -8.19 -8.48 15.22
C PHE A 35 -7.71 -9.18 16.49
N SER A 36 -7.35 -8.43 17.53
CA SER A 36 -6.85 -8.96 18.79
C SER A 36 -7.94 -9.52 19.70
N PHE A 37 -9.14 -8.92 19.68
CA PHE A 37 -10.18 -9.21 20.67
C PHE A 37 -11.41 -9.96 20.14
N TYR A 38 -11.58 -10.07 18.82
CA TYR A 38 -12.71 -10.79 18.22
C TYR A 38 -12.25 -11.98 17.38
N PRO A 39 -13.01 -13.10 17.39
CA PRO A 39 -12.70 -14.24 16.54
C PRO A 39 -12.63 -13.85 15.07
N VAL A 40 -11.51 -14.16 14.43
CA VAL A 40 -11.32 -13.87 13.01
C VAL A 40 -11.77 -15.08 12.18
N HIS A 41 -12.88 -14.93 11.45
CA HIS A 41 -13.37 -15.99 10.56
C HIS A 41 -12.52 -16.07 9.27
N PRO A 42 -12.18 -17.28 8.79
CA PRO A 42 -11.38 -17.47 7.57
C PRO A 42 -11.99 -16.83 6.32
N ASP A 43 -13.31 -16.71 6.25
CA ASP A 43 -14.04 -16.17 5.11
C ASP A 43 -13.86 -14.64 4.98
N ALA A 44 -13.49 -13.96 6.06
CA ALA A 44 -13.32 -12.51 6.09
C ALA A 44 -11.89 -12.05 5.72
N LEU A 45 -10.96 -12.98 5.46
CA LEU A 45 -9.60 -12.78 5.96
C LEU A 45 -8.49 -12.39 4.97
N ILE A 46 -8.73 -12.04 3.70
CA ILE A 46 -7.56 -11.70 2.85
C ILE A 46 -7.69 -10.40 2.08
N PRO A 47 -8.73 -10.17 1.26
CA PRO A 47 -8.69 -9.01 0.37
C PRO A 47 -8.68 -7.63 1.05
N PRO A 48 -9.50 -7.38 2.10
CA PRO A 48 -9.55 -6.06 2.73
C PRO A 48 -8.27 -5.67 3.45
N TYR A 49 -7.46 -6.63 3.93
CA TYR A 49 -6.27 -6.32 4.73
C TYR A 49 -5.09 -5.86 3.87
N TRP A 50 -5.02 -6.28 2.61
CA TRP A 50 -4.08 -5.72 1.65
C TRP A 50 -4.36 -4.23 1.40
N ILE A 51 -5.62 -3.78 1.49
CA ILE A 51 -5.97 -2.36 1.35
C ILE A 51 -5.32 -1.52 2.46
N ASN A 52 -5.24 -2.03 3.69
CA ASN A 52 -4.55 -1.33 4.79
C ASN A 52 -3.06 -1.12 4.48
N MET A 53 -2.40 -2.16 3.98
CA MET A 53 -1.01 -2.07 3.52
C MET A 53 -0.86 -1.09 2.34
N GLY A 54 -1.80 -1.14 1.39
CA GLY A 54 -1.86 -0.20 0.27
C GLY A 54 -1.97 1.26 0.72
N ALA A 55 -2.76 1.55 1.76
CA ALA A 55 -2.93 2.91 2.28
C ALA A 55 -1.61 3.52 2.78
N VAL A 56 -0.80 2.77 3.53
CA VAL A 56 0.53 3.25 3.96
C VAL A 56 1.55 3.26 2.83
N ALA A 57 1.40 2.42 1.80
CA ALA A 57 2.22 2.50 0.59
C ALA A 57 1.95 3.78 -0.21
N ILE A 58 0.68 4.16 -0.43
CA ILE A 58 0.31 5.45 -1.05
C ILE A 58 0.83 6.62 -0.22
N THR A 59 0.67 6.52 1.11
CA THR A 59 1.17 7.54 2.05
C THR A 59 2.68 7.72 1.90
N THR A 60 3.43 6.63 1.81
CA THR A 60 4.88 6.66 1.56
C THR A 60 5.22 7.33 0.24
N LEU A 61 4.51 6.98 -0.85
CA LEU A 61 4.74 7.58 -2.17
C LEU A 61 4.45 9.09 -2.16
N ALA A 62 3.36 9.51 -1.53
CA ALA A 62 3.01 10.91 -1.36
C ALA A 62 4.08 11.67 -0.54
N GLY A 63 4.54 11.07 0.55
CA GLY A 63 5.59 11.63 1.40
C GLY A 63 6.93 11.78 0.66
N ALA A 64 7.37 10.74 -0.05
CA ALA A 64 8.58 10.79 -0.89
C ALA A 64 8.46 11.83 -2.01
N THR A 65 7.26 11.98 -2.59
CA THR A 65 6.98 13.03 -3.59
C THR A 65 7.08 14.42 -2.98
N LEU A 66 6.53 14.64 -1.78
CA LEU A 66 6.64 15.92 -1.07
C LEU A 66 8.10 16.25 -0.72
N VAL A 67 8.85 15.30 -0.15
CA VAL A 67 10.26 15.49 0.22
C VAL A 67 11.11 15.83 -1.00
N SER A 68 10.80 15.31 -2.19
CA SER A 68 11.50 15.67 -3.43
C SER A 68 11.40 17.17 -3.80
N GLN A 69 10.43 17.90 -3.22
CA GLN A 69 10.18 19.31 -3.48
C GLN A 69 10.86 20.26 -2.47
N GLU A 70 11.66 19.75 -1.53
CA GLU A 70 12.34 20.55 -0.50
C GLU A 70 13.20 21.67 -1.10
N ALA A 71 13.98 21.38 -2.16
CA ALA A 71 14.84 22.37 -2.80
C ALA A 71 14.05 23.51 -3.49
N ALA A 72 12.79 23.25 -3.88
CA ALA A 72 11.96 24.21 -4.60
C ALA A 72 11.07 25.06 -3.67
N SER A 73 10.80 24.59 -2.44
CA SER A 73 9.79 25.18 -1.55
C SER A 73 10.26 25.31 -0.11
N GLN A 74 10.33 26.55 0.38
CA GLN A 74 10.67 26.86 1.77
C GLN A 74 9.71 26.22 2.78
N LEU A 75 8.42 26.10 2.44
CA LEU A 75 7.41 25.46 3.29
C LEU A 75 7.75 23.98 3.51
N VAL A 76 8.06 23.28 2.41
CA VAL A 76 8.43 21.86 2.45
C VAL A 76 9.77 21.69 3.15
N ALA A 77 10.77 22.52 2.85
CA ALA A 77 12.07 22.50 3.50
C ALA A 77 11.97 22.67 5.02
N THR A 78 11.11 23.58 5.48
CA THR A 78 10.86 23.82 6.92
C THR A 78 10.26 22.59 7.60
N LEU A 79 9.40 21.85 6.90
CA LEU A 79 8.75 20.63 7.39
C LEU A 79 9.51 19.35 7.02
N GLY A 80 10.70 19.46 6.41
CA GLY A 80 11.48 18.34 5.89
C GLY A 80 11.69 17.22 6.91
N PRO A 81 12.14 17.50 8.16
CA PRO A 81 12.29 16.46 9.18
C PRO A 81 10.99 15.70 9.48
N VAL A 82 9.85 16.39 9.55
CA VAL A 82 8.54 15.77 9.81
C VAL A 82 8.12 14.91 8.63
N LEU A 83 8.24 15.42 7.41
CA LEU A 83 7.86 14.71 6.19
C LEU A 83 8.73 13.45 5.98
N ARG A 84 10.04 13.55 6.21
CA ARG A 84 10.94 12.40 6.12
C ARG A 84 10.61 11.35 7.18
N GLY A 85 10.42 11.77 8.43
CA GLY A 85 10.05 10.88 9.53
C GLY A 85 8.70 10.18 9.31
N SER A 86 7.70 10.92 8.85
CA SER A 86 6.36 10.39 8.57
C SER A 86 6.35 9.44 7.37
N THR A 87 7.13 9.76 6.33
CA THR A 87 7.32 8.88 5.16
C THR A 87 8.00 7.57 5.56
N TRP A 88 9.05 7.66 6.39
CA TRP A 88 9.74 6.48 6.89
C TRP A 88 8.83 5.61 7.76
N LEU A 89 8.05 6.22 8.65
CA LEU A 89 7.08 5.52 9.49
C LEU A 89 6.03 4.78 8.64
N ALA A 90 5.52 5.43 7.59
CA ALA A 90 4.57 4.82 6.67
C ALA A 90 5.21 3.64 5.91
N TRP A 91 6.43 3.78 5.39
CA TRP A 91 7.11 2.70 4.68
C TRP A 91 7.41 1.50 5.60
N SER A 92 7.90 1.77 6.80
CA SER A 92 8.13 0.73 7.82
C SER A 92 6.84 -0.01 8.18
N THR A 93 5.73 0.73 8.33
CA THR A 93 4.42 0.13 8.61
C THR A 93 3.94 -0.73 7.44
N GLY A 94 4.08 -0.25 6.19
CA GLY A 94 3.76 -1.03 4.99
C GLY A 94 4.61 -2.30 4.86
N THR A 95 5.88 -2.21 5.21
CA THR A 95 6.81 -3.35 5.21
C THR A 95 6.43 -4.38 6.27
N TRP A 96 6.03 -3.93 7.46
CA TRP A 96 5.56 -4.80 8.54
C TRP A 96 4.29 -5.58 8.17
N TRP A 97 3.39 -4.98 7.38
CA TRP A 97 2.20 -5.67 6.92
C TRP A 97 2.50 -6.92 6.07
N ILE A 98 3.61 -6.94 5.34
CA ILE A 98 3.92 -8.05 4.42
C ILE A 98 4.04 -9.39 5.16
N PRO A 99 4.90 -9.56 6.19
CA PRO A 99 4.95 -10.80 6.96
C PRO A 99 3.60 -11.23 7.54
N LEU A 100 2.83 -10.29 8.08
CA LEU A 100 1.51 -10.57 8.65
C LEU A 100 0.53 -11.08 7.58
N LEU A 101 0.47 -10.44 6.42
CA LEU A 101 -0.39 -10.84 5.31
C LEU A 101 0.00 -12.19 4.71
N LEU A 102 1.30 -12.48 4.64
CA LEU A 102 1.80 -13.79 4.20
C LEU A 102 1.40 -14.89 5.19
N LEU A 103 1.58 -14.66 6.49
CA LEU A 103 1.15 -15.61 7.54
C LEU A 103 -0.36 -15.88 7.49
N LEU A 104 -1.17 -14.84 7.33
CA LEU A 104 -2.63 -14.96 7.17
C LEU A 104 -3.02 -15.72 5.90
N GLY A 105 -2.33 -15.46 4.78
CA GLY A 105 -2.51 -16.18 3.52
C GLY A 105 -2.18 -17.67 3.66
N LEU A 106 -1.04 -18.00 4.26
CA LEU A 106 -0.62 -19.39 4.53
C LEU A 106 -1.61 -20.11 5.47
N TRP A 107 -2.10 -19.42 6.51
CA TRP A 107 -3.08 -19.99 7.43
C TRP A 107 -4.41 -20.32 6.74
N ARG A 108 -4.93 -19.42 5.88
CA ARG A 108 -6.19 -19.66 5.16
C ARG A 108 -6.08 -20.78 4.12
N HIS A 109 -5.05 -20.75 3.27
CA HIS A 109 -4.94 -21.69 2.15
C HIS A 109 -4.22 -22.98 2.53
N GLY A 110 -3.23 -22.94 3.42
CA GLY A 110 -2.49 -24.10 3.89
C GLY A 110 -3.21 -24.84 5.03
N TYR A 111 -3.48 -24.15 6.14
CA TYR A 111 -4.04 -24.80 7.34
C TYR A 111 -5.55 -25.01 7.24
N LYS A 112 -6.31 -23.99 6.82
CA LYS A 112 -7.78 -24.08 6.68
C LYS A 112 -8.23 -24.66 5.33
N ARG A 113 -7.30 -24.96 4.41
CA ARG A 113 -7.54 -25.56 3.08
C ARG A 113 -8.67 -24.88 2.31
N PHE A 114 -8.79 -23.55 2.43
CA PHE A 114 -9.83 -22.82 1.72
C PHE A 114 -9.58 -22.87 0.21
N ALA A 115 -10.59 -23.28 -0.56
CA ALA A 115 -10.46 -23.53 -1.99
C ALA A 115 -9.95 -22.27 -2.73
N LEU A 116 -8.93 -22.46 -3.57
CA LEU A 116 -8.49 -21.46 -4.54
C LEU A 116 -9.51 -21.38 -5.68
N ARG A 117 -10.60 -20.65 -5.46
CA ARG A 117 -11.51 -20.21 -6.51
C ARG A 117 -11.30 -18.73 -6.74
N TYR A 118 -11.39 -18.30 -7.99
CA TYR A 118 -11.32 -16.88 -8.31
C TYR A 118 -12.40 -16.12 -7.53
N ASP A 119 -11.98 -15.06 -6.84
CA ASP A 119 -12.85 -14.11 -6.16
C ASP A 119 -12.45 -12.70 -6.67
N PRO A 120 -13.39 -11.89 -7.19
CA PRO A 120 -13.11 -10.52 -7.63
C PRO A 120 -12.38 -9.67 -6.58
N GLN A 121 -12.53 -10.00 -5.29
CA GLN A 121 -11.84 -9.31 -4.22
C GLN A 121 -10.30 -9.44 -4.31
N TYR A 122 -9.74 -10.45 -4.99
CA TYR A 122 -8.29 -10.57 -5.17
C TYR A 122 -7.64 -9.39 -5.90
N TRP A 123 -8.41 -8.61 -6.67
CA TRP A 123 -7.93 -7.33 -7.21
C TRP A 123 -7.49 -6.34 -6.13
N GLY A 124 -8.10 -6.40 -4.94
CA GLY A 124 -7.71 -5.62 -3.77
C GLY A 124 -6.32 -5.95 -3.21
N MET A 125 -5.71 -7.07 -3.61
CA MET A 125 -4.34 -7.45 -3.28
C MET A 125 -3.31 -6.99 -4.31
N VAL A 126 -3.67 -7.04 -5.60
CA VAL A 126 -2.75 -6.71 -6.71
C VAL A 126 -2.32 -5.24 -6.64
N PHE A 127 -3.27 -4.34 -6.36
CA PHE A 127 -2.98 -2.91 -6.28
C PHE A 127 -1.96 -2.57 -5.17
N PRO A 128 -2.13 -3.02 -3.91
CA PRO A 128 -1.14 -2.78 -2.85
C PRO A 128 0.26 -3.31 -3.15
N LEU A 129 0.39 -4.47 -3.81
CA LEU A 129 1.69 -5.02 -4.22
C LEU A 129 2.42 -4.07 -5.19
N GLY A 130 1.72 -3.62 -6.23
CA GLY A 130 2.28 -2.65 -7.19
C GLY A 130 2.58 -1.31 -6.54
N MET A 131 1.71 -0.84 -5.64
CA MET A 131 1.90 0.41 -4.92
C MET A 131 3.11 0.35 -3.97
N TYR A 132 3.36 -0.78 -3.33
CA TYR A 132 4.54 -0.98 -2.49
C TYR A 132 5.83 -0.97 -3.30
N ALA A 133 5.83 -1.55 -4.50
CA ALA A 133 6.95 -1.43 -5.44
C ALA A 133 7.23 0.04 -5.78
N ALA A 134 6.20 0.78 -6.22
CA ALA A 134 6.31 2.18 -6.60
C ALA A 134 6.75 3.09 -5.44
N CYS A 135 6.16 2.90 -4.26
CA CYS A 135 6.52 3.72 -3.10
C CYS A 135 7.93 3.41 -2.60
N THR A 136 8.38 2.16 -2.68
CA THR A 136 9.74 1.77 -2.26
C THR A 136 10.79 2.34 -3.22
N ASP A 137 10.53 2.40 -4.54
CA ASP A 137 11.44 3.07 -5.48
C ASP A 137 11.55 4.56 -5.17
N ALA A 138 10.41 5.25 -5.06
CA ALA A 138 10.38 6.68 -4.74
C ALA A 138 11.07 6.98 -3.40
N PHE A 139 10.78 6.18 -2.37
CA PHE A 139 11.40 6.30 -1.05
C PHE A 139 12.92 6.07 -1.11
N ALA A 140 13.36 5.01 -1.79
CA ALA A 140 14.78 4.69 -1.95
C ALA A 140 15.55 5.83 -2.63
N ARG A 141 14.98 6.43 -3.68
CA ARG A 141 15.61 7.54 -4.40
C ARG A 141 15.64 8.82 -3.57
N THR A 142 14.50 9.19 -2.98
CA THR A 142 14.37 10.44 -2.21
C THR A 142 15.18 10.42 -0.92
N MET A 143 15.27 9.27 -0.25
CA MET A 143 16.05 9.13 1.00
C MET A 143 17.51 8.71 0.76
N HIS A 144 17.93 8.53 -0.51
CA HIS A 144 19.27 8.05 -0.89
C HIS A 144 19.63 6.68 -0.28
N ILE A 145 18.71 5.73 -0.37
CA ILE A 145 18.83 4.36 0.15
C ILE A 145 18.79 3.35 -1.01
N PRO A 146 19.85 3.24 -1.82
CA PRO A 146 19.83 2.48 -3.08
C PRO A 146 19.64 0.97 -2.88
N PHE A 147 19.96 0.42 -1.70
CA PHE A 147 19.78 -1.01 -1.42
C PHE A 147 18.31 -1.46 -1.47
N LEU A 148 17.35 -0.53 -1.39
CA LEU A 148 15.93 -0.81 -1.49
C LEU A 148 15.43 -0.94 -2.94
N LEU A 149 16.19 -0.50 -3.95
CA LEU A 149 15.79 -0.59 -5.36
C LEU A 149 15.54 -2.04 -5.82
N PRO A 150 16.40 -3.03 -5.49
CA PRO A 150 16.10 -4.44 -5.78
C PRO A 150 14.79 -4.92 -5.15
N VAL A 151 14.44 -4.44 -3.94
CA VAL A 151 13.18 -4.78 -3.27
C VAL A 151 12.00 -4.23 -4.05
N SER A 152 12.06 -2.98 -4.49
CA SER A 152 11.04 -2.39 -5.37
C SER A 152 10.85 -3.22 -6.65
N HIS A 153 11.93 -3.56 -7.35
CA HIS A 153 11.86 -4.36 -8.58
C HIS A 153 11.26 -5.75 -8.32
N ALA A 154 11.66 -6.43 -7.24
CA ALA A 154 11.09 -7.72 -6.88
C ALA A 154 9.58 -7.63 -6.66
N PHE A 155 9.11 -6.62 -5.91
CA PHE A 155 7.68 -6.40 -5.71
C PHE A 155 6.94 -6.02 -6.99
N ALA A 156 7.58 -5.31 -7.92
CA ALA A 156 7.00 -5.02 -9.24
C ALA A 156 6.75 -6.30 -10.04
N TYR A 157 7.72 -7.23 -10.07
CA TYR A 157 7.54 -8.53 -10.72
C TYR A 157 6.49 -9.39 -10.02
N ILE A 158 6.47 -9.41 -8.69
CA ILE A 158 5.43 -10.11 -7.90
C ILE A 158 4.04 -9.54 -8.22
N ALA A 159 3.89 -8.21 -8.26
CA ALA A 159 2.64 -7.55 -8.59
C ALA A 159 2.19 -7.89 -10.01
N LEU A 160 3.11 -7.93 -10.98
CA LEU A 160 2.81 -8.28 -12.36
C LEU A 160 2.33 -9.74 -12.48
N VAL A 161 3.02 -10.68 -11.83
CA VAL A 161 2.62 -12.09 -11.80
C VAL A 161 1.25 -12.26 -11.14
N ALA A 162 1.02 -11.59 -10.01
CA ALA A 162 -0.28 -11.60 -9.32
C ALA A 162 -1.38 -11.01 -10.21
N TRP A 163 -1.12 -9.89 -10.89
CA TRP A 163 -2.04 -9.26 -11.84
C TRP A 163 -2.42 -10.23 -12.95
N PHE A 164 -1.45 -10.88 -13.60
CA PHE A 164 -1.71 -11.85 -14.67
C PHE A 164 -2.53 -13.03 -14.17
N ALA A 165 -2.22 -13.57 -12.99
CA ALA A 165 -2.96 -14.70 -12.43
C ALA A 165 -4.44 -14.34 -12.14
N VAL A 166 -4.68 -13.18 -11.53
CA VAL A 166 -6.04 -12.69 -11.24
C VAL A 166 -6.78 -12.35 -12.53
N PHE A 167 -6.10 -11.77 -13.53
CA PHE A 167 -6.67 -11.48 -14.84
C PHE A 167 -7.10 -12.74 -15.58
N VAL A 168 -6.26 -13.79 -15.60
CA VAL A 168 -6.64 -15.10 -16.17
C VAL A 168 -7.85 -15.67 -15.46
N GLY A 169 -7.91 -15.59 -14.12
CA GLY A 169 -9.07 -16.01 -13.34
C GLY A 169 -10.35 -15.23 -13.68
N LEU A 170 -10.25 -13.92 -13.89
CA LEU A 170 -11.36 -13.07 -14.35
C LEU A 170 -11.86 -13.53 -15.72
N VAL A 171 -10.95 -13.73 -16.67
CA VAL A 171 -11.29 -14.15 -18.04
C VAL A 171 -11.94 -15.52 -18.05
N GLN A 172 -11.42 -16.48 -17.27
CA GLN A 172 -12.03 -17.81 -17.11
C GLN A 172 -13.43 -17.72 -16.51
N GLY A 173 -13.60 -16.96 -15.42
CA GLY A 173 -14.91 -16.76 -14.80
C GLY A 173 -15.92 -16.09 -15.73
N TRP A 174 -15.46 -15.17 -16.59
CA TRP A 174 -16.29 -14.56 -17.62
C TRP A 174 -16.74 -15.58 -18.67
N PHE A 175 -15.82 -16.43 -19.17
CA PHE A 175 -16.17 -17.48 -20.13
C PHE A 175 -17.14 -18.51 -19.55
N ASP A 176 -17.00 -18.88 -18.27
CA ASP A 176 -17.91 -19.80 -17.61
C ASP A 176 -19.32 -19.20 -17.45
N LEU A 177 -19.42 -17.90 -17.17
CA LEU A 177 -20.69 -17.17 -17.10
C LEU A 177 -21.37 -17.12 -18.48
N VAL A 178 -20.62 -16.82 -19.53
CA VAL A 178 -21.14 -16.75 -20.90
C VAL A 178 -21.57 -18.11 -21.43
N ARG A 179 -20.96 -19.22 -20.99
CA ARG A 179 -21.38 -20.58 -21.38
C ARG A 179 -22.68 -21.05 -20.70
N GLN A 180 -23.10 -20.40 -19.63
CA GLN A 180 -24.33 -20.74 -18.89
C GLN A 180 -25.57 -20.01 -19.41
N HIS A 181 -25.39 -19.06 -20.35
CA HIS A 181 -26.44 -18.29 -21.01
C HIS A 181 -26.43 -18.54 -22.52
#